data_AF-A0A137QTB9-F1
#
_entry.id   AF-A0A137QTB9-F1
#
_cell.length_a   1.000
_cell.length_b   1.000
_cell.length_c   1.000
_cell.angle_alpha   90.00
_cell.angle_beta   90.00
_cell.angle_gamma   90.00
#
_symmetry.space_group_name_H-M   'P 1'
#
loop_
_entity.id
_entity.type
_entity.pdbx_description
1 polymer ?
#
loop_
_entity_poly.entity_id
_entity_poly.type
_entity_poly.pdbx_seq_one_letter_code
_entity_poly.pdbx_strand_id
1 'polypeptide(L)'
;MICSRPEYHLQGTFSQADFEVHCRKEEMIIDTSDGRKDASRFIKEILKEIWLKYNVVPSQRAKGRLWPSKRKTKKLTKAMDGLFVVASTALAFIDDPRYGNPVARLDIYLNAMADAFSGRKIPSNRSIYCTVAFYPTFRRTCCPPP
;
A
#
# COMPACT_ATOMS: atom_id res chain seq x y z
N MET A 1 18.47 8.94 2.27
CA MET A 1 18.08 10.12 1.47
C MET A 1 17.38 9.61 0.21
N ILE A 2 16.13 10.01 -0.04
CA ILE A 2 15.37 9.61 -1.24
C ILE A 2 15.55 10.71 -2.28
N CYS A 3 16.47 10.52 -3.22
CA CYS A 3 16.82 11.52 -4.23
C CYS A 3 15.94 11.35 -5.48
N SER A 4 14.64 11.64 -5.37
CA SER A 4 13.74 11.66 -6.53
C SER A 4 13.87 12.92 -7.38
N ARG A 5 14.51 13.97 -6.84
CA ARG A 5 14.94 15.17 -7.57
C ARG A 5 16.29 15.63 -7.01
N PRO A 6 17.33 15.82 -7.83
CA PRO A 6 18.50 16.54 -7.37
C PRO A 6 18.07 18.00 -7.27
N GLU A 7 17.74 18.44 -6.05
CA GLU A 7 17.55 19.85 -5.73
C GLU A 7 18.76 20.62 -6.27
N TYR A 8 18.54 21.82 -6.83
CA TYR A 8 19.58 22.54 -7.59
C TYR A 8 20.91 22.69 -6.79
N HIS A 9 20.81 22.89 -5.48
CA HIS A 9 21.96 23.00 -4.60
C HIS A 9 22.69 21.67 -4.32
N LEU A 10 22.06 20.52 -4.59
CA LEU A 10 22.68 19.19 -4.49
C LEU A 10 23.31 18.74 -5.81
N GLN A 11 22.96 19.38 -6.95
CA GLN A 11 23.52 19.02 -8.25
C GLN A 11 25.04 19.20 -8.30
N GLY A 12 25.56 20.26 -7.68
CA GLY A 12 27.02 20.49 -7.58
C GLY A 12 27.72 19.37 -6.82
N THR A 13 27.17 18.98 -5.66
CA THR A 13 27.74 17.94 -4.80
C THR A 13 27.76 16.56 -5.47
N PHE A 14 26.70 16.20 -6.21
CA PHE A 14 26.66 14.93 -6.94
C PHE A 14 27.46 14.94 -8.24
N SER A 15 27.62 16.11 -8.89
CA SER A 15 28.44 16.24 -10.11
C SER A 15 29.94 16.27 -9.82
N GLN A 16 30.33 16.62 -8.60
CA GLN A 16 31.70 16.65 -8.08
C GLN A 16 31.97 15.48 -7.12
N ALA A 17 31.16 14.42 -7.18
CA ALA A 17 31.38 13.25 -6.35
C ALA A 17 32.65 12.54 -6.82
N ASP A 18 33.74 12.71 -6.07
CA ASP A 18 35.01 11.99 -6.25
C ASP A 18 34.95 10.54 -5.74
N PHE A 19 33.78 10.11 -5.27
CA PHE A 19 33.50 8.76 -4.83
C PHE A 19 32.72 7.98 -5.89
N GLU A 20 33.00 6.68 -5.98
CA GLU A 20 32.30 5.78 -6.89
C GLU A 20 30.80 5.73 -6.56
N VAL A 21 29.97 6.25 -7.46
CA VAL A 21 28.51 6.22 -7.31
C VAL A 21 28.02 4.81 -7.61
N HIS A 22 27.95 3.98 -6.57
CA HIS A 22 27.47 2.61 -6.69
C HIS A 22 25.93 2.57 -6.76
N CYS A 23 25.39 2.71 -7.96
CA CYS A 23 23.95 2.58 -8.20
C CYS A 23 23.54 1.10 -8.11
N ARG A 24 22.77 0.73 -7.07
CA ARG A 24 22.20 -0.61 -6.94
C ARG A 24 20.70 -0.59 -7.17
N LYS A 25 20.22 -1.46 -8.07
CA LYS A 25 18.79 -1.78 -8.19
C LYS A 25 18.47 -2.83 -7.12
N GLU A 26 17.63 -2.46 -6.16
CA GLU A 26 17.07 -3.38 -5.17
C GLU A 26 15.65 -3.73 -5.57
N GLU A 27 15.38 -5.03 -5.75
CA GLU A 27 14.04 -5.53 -6.06
C GLU A 27 13.40 -6.10 -4.80
N MET A 28 12.29 -5.49 -4.37
CA MET A 28 11.55 -5.96 -3.21
C MET A 28 10.52 -7.01 -3.62
N ILE A 29 10.63 -8.21 -3.08
CA ILE A 29 9.62 -9.26 -3.24
C ILE A 29 8.43 -8.91 -2.34
N ILE A 30 7.35 -8.43 -2.94
CA ILE A 30 6.13 -8.02 -2.22
C ILE A 30 5.37 -9.25 -1.70
N ASP A 31 5.45 -10.38 -2.41
CA ASP A 31 4.68 -11.58 -2.12
C ASP A 31 5.35 -12.53 -1.10
N THR A 32 6.05 -11.97 -0.11
CA THR A 32 6.63 -12.76 0.98
C THR A 32 5.57 -13.09 2.03
N SER A 33 5.72 -14.24 2.69
CA SER A 33 4.79 -14.63 3.76
C SER A 33 4.73 -13.60 4.89
N ASP A 34 5.86 -12.94 5.16
CA ASP A 34 5.98 -11.90 6.18
C ASP A 34 5.36 -10.58 5.71
N GLY A 35 5.54 -10.18 4.44
CA GLY A 35 4.84 -9.02 3.86
C GLY A 35 3.32 -9.12 3.96
N ARG A 36 2.75 -10.32 3.75
CA ARG A 36 1.30 -10.56 3.94
C ARG A 36 0.87 -10.46 5.41
N LYS A 37 1.71 -10.93 6.36
CA LYS A 37 1.44 -10.81 7.80
C LYS A 37 1.48 -9.34 8.24
N ASP A 38 2.46 -8.58 7.77
CA ASP A 38 2.62 -7.17 8.09
C ASP A 38 1.48 -6.34 7.51
N ALA A 39 1.11 -6.56 6.26
CA ALA A 39 -0.07 -5.93 5.66
C ALA A 39 -1.36 -6.26 6.44
N SER A 40 -1.50 -7.51 6.90
CA SER A 40 -2.63 -7.93 7.74
C SER A 40 -2.67 -7.21 9.09
N ARG A 41 -1.50 -7.02 9.71
CA ARG A 41 -1.36 -6.26 10.97
C ARG A 41 -1.70 -4.78 10.75
N PHE A 42 -1.11 -4.17 9.73
CA PHE A 42 -1.37 -2.78 9.33
C PHE A 42 -2.87 -2.52 9.14
N ILE A 43 -3.56 -3.35 8.33
CA ILE A 43 -4.99 -3.21 8.07
C ILE A 43 -5.81 -3.29 9.37
N LYS A 44 -5.48 -4.21 10.28
CA LYS A 44 -6.20 -4.38 11.54
C LYS A 44 -6.06 -3.17 12.46
N GLU A 45 -4.85 -2.62 12.57
CA GLU A 45 -4.60 -1.44 13.39
C GLU A 45 -5.36 -0.22 12.85
N ILE A 46 -5.28 0.05 11.54
CA ILE A 46 -5.99 1.20 10.97
C ILE A 46 -7.52 1.04 11.08
N LEU A 47 -8.06 -0.16 10.87
CA LEU A 47 -9.50 -0.39 11.09
C LEU A 47 -9.93 -0.13 12.53
N LYS A 48 -9.06 -0.45 13.51
CA LYS A 48 -9.30 -0.13 14.92
C LYS A 48 -9.29 1.37 15.16
N GLU A 49 -8.35 2.11 14.55
CA GLU A 49 -8.31 3.58 14.62
C GLU A 49 -9.56 4.22 14.02
N ILE A 50 -9.95 3.80 12.81
CA ILE A 50 -11.19 4.24 12.15
C ILE A 50 -12.40 3.98 13.05
N TRP A 51 -12.47 2.79 13.67
CA TRP A 51 -13.56 2.47 14.59
C TRP A 51 -13.61 3.41 15.79
N LEU A 52 -12.46 3.68 16.40
CA LEU A 52 -12.36 4.58 17.56
C LEU A 52 -12.76 6.02 17.19
N LYS A 53 -12.43 6.46 15.97
CA LYS A 53 -12.74 7.79 15.44
C LYS A 53 -14.24 8.00 15.23
N TYR A 54 -14.94 7.06 14.61
CA TYR A 54 -16.36 7.22 14.25
C TYR A 54 -17.34 6.69 15.29
N ASN A 55 -16.90 5.86 16.23
CA ASN A 55 -17.79 5.26 17.23
C ASN A 55 -17.49 5.73 18.65
N VAL A 56 -17.71 7.03 18.86
CA VAL A 56 -17.52 7.72 20.15
C VAL A 56 -18.58 7.32 21.20
N VAL A 57 -19.67 6.61 20.80
CA VAL A 57 -20.78 6.30 21.71
C VAL A 57 -20.48 5.06 22.58
N PRO A 58 -20.49 5.16 23.92
CA PRO A 58 -20.14 4.06 24.83
C PRO A 58 -20.98 2.78 24.65
N SER A 59 -22.23 2.91 24.21
CA SER A 59 -23.18 1.80 24.09
C SER A 59 -22.82 0.78 23.00
N GLN A 60 -22.09 1.19 21.95
CA GLN A 60 -21.60 0.26 20.93
C GLN A 60 -20.25 -0.37 21.31
N ARG A 61 -19.39 0.33 22.05
CA ARG A 61 -18.19 -0.28 22.69
C ARG A 61 -18.60 -1.39 23.66
N ALA A 62 -19.63 -1.16 24.47
CA ALA A 62 -20.12 -2.10 25.48
C ALA A 62 -20.74 -3.39 24.91
N LYS A 63 -21.28 -3.36 23.68
CA LYS A 63 -21.93 -4.52 23.05
C LYS A 63 -20.97 -5.56 22.43
N GLY A 64 -19.65 -5.42 22.63
CA GLY A 64 -18.67 -6.41 22.15
C GLY A 64 -18.67 -6.61 20.63
N ARG A 65 -19.31 -5.72 19.86
CA ARG A 65 -19.30 -5.77 18.40
C ARG A 65 -17.99 -5.16 17.93
N LEU A 66 -16.95 -5.99 17.87
CA LEU A 66 -15.72 -5.67 17.15
C LEU A 66 -16.09 -5.48 15.67
N TRP A 67 -16.29 -4.23 15.28
CA TRP A 67 -16.29 -3.86 13.88
C TRP A 67 -14.84 -3.71 13.42
N PRO A 68 -14.50 -4.18 12.21
CA PRO A 68 -15.32 -5.05 11.36
C PRO A 68 -15.26 -6.51 11.81
N SER A 69 -16.21 -7.32 11.35
CA SER A 69 -16.22 -8.75 11.66
C SER A 69 -14.96 -9.45 11.12
N LYS A 70 -14.46 -10.47 11.82
CA LYS A 70 -13.25 -11.24 11.42
C LYS A 70 -13.32 -11.70 9.96
N ARG A 71 -14.51 -12.04 9.46
CA ARG A 71 -14.76 -12.42 8.06
C ARG A 71 -14.51 -11.27 7.08
N LYS A 72 -15.00 -10.07 7.38
CA LYS A 72 -14.78 -8.87 6.56
C LYS A 72 -13.30 -8.48 6.56
N THR A 73 -12.65 -8.51 7.72
CA THR A 73 -11.20 -8.27 7.83
C THR A 73 -10.42 -9.26 6.97
N LYS A 74 -10.72 -10.57 7.05
CA LYS A 74 -10.04 -11.59 6.25
C LYS A 74 -10.24 -11.39 4.74
N LYS A 75 -11.43 -10.99 4.31
CA LYS A 75 -11.71 -10.64 2.90
C LYS A 75 -10.85 -9.47 2.44
N LEU A 76 -10.80 -8.40 3.25
CA LEU A 76 -10.00 -7.21 2.95
C LEU A 76 -8.50 -7.56 2.88
N THR A 77 -7.96 -8.26 3.87
CA THR A 77 -6.53 -8.65 3.87
C THR A 77 -6.19 -9.55 2.69
N LYS A 78 -7.08 -10.48 2.32
CA LYS A 78 -6.89 -11.36 1.15
C LYS A 78 -6.94 -10.57 -0.16
N ALA A 79 -7.78 -9.55 -0.26
CA ALA A 79 -7.87 -8.71 -1.45
C ALA A 79 -6.61 -7.85 -1.66
N MET A 80 -5.91 -7.49 -0.57
CA MET A 80 -4.69 -6.69 -0.64
C MET A 80 -3.44 -7.55 -0.89
N ASP A 81 -3.42 -8.80 -0.44
CA ASP A 81 -2.34 -9.79 -0.69
C ASP A 81 -0.90 -9.24 -0.49
N GLY A 82 -0.68 -8.44 0.57
CA GLY A 82 0.63 -7.84 0.85
C GLY A 82 0.89 -6.48 0.19
N LEU A 83 0.00 -5.99 -0.69
CA LEU A 83 0.13 -4.70 -1.38
C LEU A 83 -0.28 -3.53 -0.46
N PHE A 84 0.70 -2.96 0.24
CA PHE A 84 0.48 -1.83 1.17
C PHE A 84 -0.16 -0.60 0.52
N VAL A 85 0.23 -0.26 -0.71
CA VAL A 85 -0.34 0.92 -1.42
C VAL A 85 -1.83 0.73 -1.67
N VAL A 86 -2.23 -0.47 -2.09
CA VAL A 86 -3.65 -0.80 -2.30
C VAL A 86 -4.39 -0.79 -0.96
N ALA A 87 -3.79 -1.36 0.10
CA ALA A 87 -4.37 -1.37 1.43
C ALA A 87 -4.57 0.05 1.98
N SER A 88 -3.56 0.90 1.89
CA SER A 88 -3.62 2.30 2.33
C SER A 88 -4.70 3.08 1.60
N THR A 89 -4.80 2.90 0.28
CA THR A 89 -5.83 3.56 -0.55
C THR A 89 -7.23 3.10 -0.16
N ALA A 90 -7.42 1.78 0.05
CA ALA A 90 -8.70 1.22 0.49
C ALA A 90 -9.10 1.76 1.88
N LEU A 91 -8.16 1.84 2.81
CA LEU A 91 -8.40 2.36 4.15
C LEU A 91 -8.71 3.86 4.14
N ALA A 92 -8.04 4.65 3.31
CA ALA A 92 -8.35 6.06 3.11
C ALA A 92 -9.76 6.27 2.54
N PHE A 93 -10.20 5.40 1.62
CA PHE A 93 -11.58 5.40 1.12
C PHE A 93 -12.60 5.08 2.23
N ILE A 94 -12.28 4.16 3.14
CA ILE A 94 -13.13 3.78 4.27
C ILE A 94 -13.18 4.88 5.34
N ASP A 95 -12.05 5.53 5.62
CA ASP A 95 -11.90 6.60 6.61
C ASP A 95 -12.39 7.98 6.13
N ASP A 96 -12.97 8.08 4.93
CA ASP A 96 -13.34 9.36 4.33
C ASP A 96 -14.30 10.17 5.23
N PRO A 97 -13.84 11.29 5.81
CA PRO A 97 -14.63 12.09 6.73
C PRO A 97 -15.87 12.72 6.08
N ARG A 98 -15.86 12.90 4.75
CA ARG A 98 -16.99 13.49 4.02
C ARG A 98 -18.22 12.58 4.05
N TYR A 99 -18.02 11.27 4.13
CA TYR A 99 -19.11 10.30 4.23
C TYR A 99 -19.45 9.95 5.68
N GLY A 100 -18.46 9.94 6.58
CA GLY A 100 -18.67 9.75 8.02
C GLY A 100 -19.23 8.38 8.43
N ASN A 101 -19.32 7.41 7.52
CA ASN A 101 -19.88 6.09 7.77
C ASN A 101 -18.93 4.98 7.26
N PRO A 102 -17.92 4.61 8.07
CA PRO A 102 -16.94 3.61 7.66
C PRO A 102 -17.55 2.21 7.46
N VAL A 103 -18.67 1.90 8.13
CA VAL A 103 -19.35 0.60 8.02
C VAL A 103 -19.90 0.41 6.60
N ALA A 104 -20.66 1.40 6.11
CA ALA A 104 -21.23 1.36 4.76
C ALA A 104 -20.13 1.39 3.69
N ARG A 105 -19.09 2.20 3.90
CA ARG A 105 -17.96 2.32 2.97
C ARG A 105 -17.19 1.01 2.82
N LEU A 106 -16.96 0.29 3.92
CA LEU A 106 -16.34 -1.04 3.87
C LEU A 106 -17.18 -2.03 3.08
N ASP A 107 -18.51 -2.01 3.22
CA ASP A 107 -19.39 -2.91 2.47
C ASP A 107 -19.42 -2.58 0.97
N ILE A 108 -19.47 -1.30 0.61
CA ILE A 108 -19.35 -0.84 -0.78
C ILE A 108 -18.03 -1.33 -1.38
N TYR A 109 -16.93 -1.14 -0.67
CA TYR A 109 -15.61 -1.56 -1.14
C TYR A 109 -15.53 -3.07 -1.36
N LEU A 110 -16.00 -3.88 -0.41
CA LEU A 110 -15.97 -5.34 -0.51
C LEU A 110 -16.85 -5.86 -1.64
N ASN A 111 -18.00 -5.23 -1.88
CA ASN A 111 -18.88 -5.58 -3.00
C ASN A 111 -18.23 -5.23 -4.34
N ALA A 112 -17.69 -4.02 -4.48
CA ALA A 112 -16.98 -3.60 -5.69
C ALA A 112 -15.79 -4.52 -6.02
N MET A 113 -15.05 -4.97 -5.00
CA MET A 113 -14.00 -5.96 -5.20
C MET A 113 -14.56 -7.32 -5.61
N ALA A 114 -15.62 -7.81 -4.97
CA ALA A 114 -16.25 -9.07 -5.34
C ALA A 114 -16.71 -9.06 -6.81
N ASP A 115 -17.34 -7.96 -7.26
CA ASP A 115 -17.77 -7.76 -8.63
C ASP A 115 -16.57 -7.72 -9.59
N ALA A 116 -15.53 -6.94 -9.24
CA ALA A 116 -14.32 -6.81 -10.04
C ALA A 116 -13.52 -8.12 -10.18
N PHE A 117 -13.70 -9.09 -9.28
CA PHE A 117 -13.06 -10.40 -9.34
C PHE A 117 -14.00 -11.52 -9.86
N SER A 118 -15.31 -11.27 -9.98
CA SER A 118 -16.33 -12.28 -10.33
C SER A 118 -16.20 -12.93 -11.72
N GLY A 119 -15.24 -12.49 -12.56
CA GLY A 119 -14.96 -13.10 -13.86
C GLY A 119 -13.47 -13.23 -14.21
N ARG A 120 -12.55 -12.94 -13.28
CA ARG A 120 -11.10 -12.94 -13.57
C ARG A 120 -10.40 -14.11 -12.89
N LYS A 121 -9.93 -15.09 -13.68
CA LYS A 121 -8.90 -16.05 -13.22
C LYS A 121 -7.64 -15.25 -12.92
N ILE A 122 -7.30 -15.10 -11.64
CA ILE A 122 -6.06 -14.45 -11.22
C ILE A 122 -4.93 -15.43 -11.59
N PRO A 123 -4.02 -15.10 -12.52
CA PRO A 123 -2.90 -15.99 -12.83
C PRO A 123 -2.05 -16.16 -11.56
N SER A 124 -1.71 -17.41 -11.24
CA SER A 124 -1.06 -17.80 -9.98
C SER A 124 0.37 -17.29 -9.82
N ASN A 125 0.90 -16.56 -10.81
CA ASN A 125 2.26 -16.08 -10.82
C ASN A 125 2.26 -14.54 -10.87
N ARG A 126 1.99 -13.91 -9.73
CA ARG A 126 2.05 -12.45 -9.57
C ARG A 126 3.39 -12.05 -8.97
N SER A 127 4.44 -12.11 -9.80
CA SER A 127 5.55 -11.19 -9.57
C SER A 127 5.08 -9.82 -10.02
N ILE A 128 4.48 -9.04 -9.11
CA ILE A 128 4.24 -7.63 -9.34
C ILE A 128 5.60 -6.97 -9.20
N TYR A 129 6.36 -6.97 -10.30
CA TYR A 129 7.58 -6.19 -10.41
C TYR A 129 7.17 -4.73 -10.27
N CYS A 130 7.45 -4.13 -9.10
CA CYS A 130 7.41 -2.69 -8.96
C CYS A 130 8.66 -2.16 -9.67
N THR A 131 8.63 -2.17 -11.01
CA THR A 131 9.58 -1.37 -11.78
C THR A 131 9.12 0.07 -11.60
N VAL A 132 9.63 0.72 -10.56
CA VAL A 132 9.72 2.18 -10.57
C VAL A 132 10.61 2.54 -11.76
N ALA A 133 9.98 2.70 -12.92
CA ALA A 133 10.60 3.31 -14.08
C ALA A 133 10.84 4.77 -13.71
N PHE A 134 12.00 5.02 -13.11
CA PHE A 134 12.62 6.33 -13.14
C PHE A 134 12.87 6.62 -14.61
N TYR A 135 11.97 7.36 -15.27
CA TYR A 135 12.23 7.86 -16.61
C TYR A 135 13.44 8.78 -16.52
N PRO A 136 14.61 8.40 -17.07
CA PRO A 136 15.73 9.30 -17.14
C PRO A 136 15.60 10.02 -18.48
N THR A 137 15.03 11.22 -18.49
CA THR A 137 15.50 12.22 -19.46
C THR A 137 16.78 12.84 -18.91
N PHE A 138 17.79 12.02 -18.67
CA PHE A 138 19.16 12.45 -18.50
C PHE A 138 20.02 11.56 -19.40
N ARG A 139 20.17 12.01 -20.66
CA ARG A 139 21.11 11.44 -21.63
C ARG A 139 22.52 11.64 -21.10
N ARG A 140 23.02 10.70 -20.29
CA ARG A 140 24.40 10.22 -20.38
C ARG A 140 24.38 8.73 -20.11
N THR A 141 24.91 8.00 -21.07
CA THR A 141 25.08 6.55 -21.12
C THR A 141 25.89 6.09 -19.92
N CYS A 142 25.23 5.67 -18.85
CA CYS A 142 25.89 4.98 -17.75
C CYS A 142 26.02 3.50 -18.11
N CYS A 143 27.27 3.08 -18.28
CA CYS A 143 27.80 1.73 -18.50
C CYS A 143 27.67 1.14 -19.93
N PRO A 144 28.79 0.72 -20.56
CA PRO A 144 28.76 -0.29 -21.60
C PRO A 144 28.49 -1.68 -20.96
N PRO A 145 27.80 -2.60 -21.65
CA PRO A 145 27.64 -3.98 -21.18
C PRO A 145 28.99 -4.74 -21.25
N PRO A 146 29.17 -5.80 -20.43
CA PRO A 146 30.31 -6.71 -20.54
C PRO A 146 30.32 -7.49 -21.87
#